data_AF-A0A7C5EN08-F1
#
_entry.id   AF-A0A7C5EN08-F1
#
_cell.length_a   1.000
_cell.length_b   1.000
_cell.length_c   1.000
_cell.angle_alpha   90.00
_cell.angle_beta   90.00
_cell.angle_gamma   90.00
#
_symmetry.space_group_name_H-M   'P 1'
#
loop_
_entity.id
_entity.type
_entity.pdbx_description
1 polymer ?
#
loop_
_entity_poly.entity_id
_entity_poly.type
_entity_poly.pdbx_seq_one_letter_code
_entity_poly.pdbx_strand_id
1 'polypeptide(L)'
;MIRKSLALLVILVFAVTFLGCVTESGYYDPARSAGAGALGGAATGAALGAIIGAATGSPATGAWIGAASGALVGAIGGALYAEHRNQQMRNAAMAAEYYNYTPARGALVEVNEARALPATVRPGQTVDMLMTYTVLTPENAPVQVTLYRDVSMGGRPVGQPYQVQATNQNGTYQDRVGFTVPRDAPPGTYAVRNRVMTAFGTSERTAYFRVVY
;
A
#
# COMPACT_ATOMS: atom_id res chain seq x y z
N MET A 1 -36.96 6.28 -33.73
CA MET A 1 -37.05 5.57 -32.43
C MET A 1 -35.67 5.33 -31.79
N ILE A 2 -34.63 4.97 -32.56
CA ILE A 2 -33.23 4.73 -32.08
C ILE A 2 -32.57 5.90 -31.33
N ARG A 3 -32.82 7.16 -31.72
CA ARG A 3 -32.23 8.34 -31.06
C ARG A 3 -32.72 8.58 -29.63
N LYS A 4 -33.97 8.20 -29.34
CA LYS A 4 -34.56 8.31 -27.99
C LYS A 4 -34.03 7.21 -27.07
N SER A 5 -33.80 6.02 -27.62
CA SER A 5 -33.20 4.88 -26.92
C SER A 5 -31.73 5.12 -26.56
N LEU A 6 -30.96 5.75 -27.45
CA LEU A 6 -29.55 6.08 -27.21
C LEU A 6 -29.40 7.16 -26.14
N ALA A 7 -30.26 8.17 -26.14
CA ALA A 7 -30.28 9.22 -25.12
C ALA A 7 -30.65 8.66 -23.74
N LEU A 8 -31.63 7.75 -23.66
CA LEU A 8 -31.98 7.06 -22.42
C LEU A 8 -30.84 6.19 -21.88
N LEU A 9 -30.08 5.54 -22.77
CA LEU A 9 -28.94 4.71 -22.37
C LEU A 9 -27.75 5.54 -21.89
N VAL A 10 -27.48 6.69 -22.52
CA VAL A 10 -26.44 7.64 -22.06
C VAL A 10 -26.83 8.29 -20.73
N ILE A 11 -28.11 8.64 -20.53
CA ILE A 11 -28.61 9.17 -19.26
C ILE A 11 -28.56 8.11 -18.15
N LEU A 12 -28.86 6.84 -18.46
CA LEU A 12 -28.75 5.73 -17.52
C LEU A 12 -27.29 5.50 -17.10
N VAL A 13 -26.34 5.53 -18.04
CA VAL A 13 -24.90 5.41 -17.76
C VAL A 13 -24.39 6.60 -16.94
N PHE A 14 -24.85 7.82 -17.23
CA PHE A 14 -24.48 9.03 -16.50
C PHE A 14 -25.10 9.09 -15.08
N ALA A 15 -26.32 8.54 -14.91
CA ALA A 15 -26.98 8.44 -13.60
C ALA A 15 -26.28 7.43 -12.66
N VAL A 16 -25.71 6.35 -13.20
CA VAL A 16 -24.96 5.36 -12.41
C VAL A 16 -23.62 5.93 -11.92
N THR A 17 -23.04 6.90 -12.63
CA THR A 17 -21.78 7.54 -12.21
C THR A 17 -21.93 8.56 -11.08
N PHE A 18 -23.15 9.02 -10.77
CA PHE A 18 -23.43 10.01 -9.71
C PHE A 18 -23.90 9.41 -8.37
N LEU A 19 -23.98 8.07 -8.25
CA LEU A 19 -24.28 7.38 -6.99
C LEU A 19 -23.06 7.21 -6.06
N GLY A 20 -22.03 8.03 -6.25
CA GLY A 20 -20.97 8.23 -5.25
C GLY A 20 -21.53 9.01 -4.06
N CYS A 21 -22.34 8.37 -3.21
CA CYS A 21 -22.76 8.93 -1.94
C CYS A 21 -21.51 9.18 -1.07
N VAL A 22 -21.16 10.46 -0.93
CA VAL A 22 -20.49 10.95 0.28
C VAL A 22 -21.44 10.71 1.44
N THR A 23 -21.14 9.73 2.28
CA THR A 23 -21.88 9.47 3.53
C THR A 23 -21.22 10.22 4.68
N GLU A 24 -21.62 11.48 4.87
CA GLU A 24 -21.66 12.09 6.20
C GLU A 24 -23.05 11.83 6.80
N SER A 25 -23.13 11.02 7.85
CA SER A 25 -24.06 11.17 8.99
C SER A 25 -24.06 9.93 9.90
N GLY A 26 -23.44 10.07 11.07
CA GLY A 26 -24.07 9.82 12.37
C GLY A 26 -24.47 8.40 12.83
N TYR A 27 -24.40 7.34 12.03
CA TYR A 27 -24.76 5.98 12.49
C TYR A 27 -23.69 4.96 12.12
N TYR A 28 -22.96 4.46 13.14
CA TYR A 28 -21.91 3.45 13.00
C TYR A 28 -22.56 2.07 12.86
N ASP A 29 -22.85 1.66 11.61
CA ASP A 29 -23.30 0.31 11.26
C ASP A 29 -22.09 -0.49 10.74
N PRO A 30 -21.54 -1.44 11.53
CA PRO A 30 -20.31 -2.16 11.20
C PRO A 30 -20.40 -2.91 9.87
N ALA A 31 -21.60 -3.39 9.49
CA ALA A 31 -21.79 -4.16 8.27
C ALA A 31 -21.73 -3.28 7.01
N ARG A 32 -22.23 -2.04 7.09
CA ARG A 32 -22.14 -1.08 5.98
C ARG A 32 -20.72 -0.51 5.82
N SER A 33 -20.04 -0.23 6.93
CA SER A 33 -18.64 0.22 6.91
C SER A 33 -17.69 -0.87 6.39
N ALA A 34 -17.90 -2.13 6.79
CA ALA A 34 -17.16 -3.28 6.28
C ALA A 34 -17.43 -3.51 4.78
N GLY A 35 -18.68 -3.36 4.32
CA GLY A 35 -19.02 -3.47 2.90
C GLY A 35 -18.38 -2.36 2.05
N ALA A 36 -18.40 -1.12 2.52
CA ALA A 36 -17.77 0.01 1.84
C ALA A 36 -16.24 -0.11 1.83
N GLY A 37 -15.64 -0.52 2.95
CA GLY A 37 -14.21 -0.80 3.06
C GLY A 37 -13.80 -1.96 2.16
N ALA A 38 -14.59 -3.04 2.12
CA ALA A 38 -14.34 -4.18 1.25
C ALA A 38 -14.40 -3.81 -0.22
N LEU A 39 -15.38 -3.01 -0.65
CA LEU A 39 -15.46 -2.57 -2.04
C LEU A 39 -14.32 -1.62 -2.41
N GLY A 40 -13.98 -0.68 -1.53
CA GLY A 40 -12.86 0.25 -1.76
C GLY A 40 -11.50 -0.44 -1.75
N GLY A 41 -11.31 -1.37 -0.81
CA GLY A 41 -10.13 -2.21 -0.73
C GLY A 41 -10.04 -3.16 -1.92
N ALA A 42 -11.14 -3.76 -2.37
CA ALA A 42 -11.17 -4.60 -3.56
C ALA A 42 -10.78 -3.82 -4.82
N ALA A 43 -11.33 -2.63 -5.02
CA ALA A 43 -10.99 -1.81 -6.18
C ALA A 43 -9.50 -1.40 -6.16
N THR A 44 -9.00 -0.99 -4.99
CA THR A 44 -7.60 -0.58 -4.82
C THR A 44 -6.63 -1.75 -5.01
N GLY A 45 -6.95 -2.88 -4.37
CA GLY A 45 -6.23 -4.11 -4.53
C GLY A 45 -6.27 -4.61 -5.97
N ALA A 46 -7.40 -4.50 -6.67
CA ALA A 46 -7.52 -4.91 -8.08
C ALA A 46 -6.60 -4.12 -9.00
N ALA A 47 -6.59 -2.79 -8.86
CA ALA A 47 -5.75 -1.94 -9.68
C ALA A 47 -4.26 -2.24 -9.46
N LEU A 48 -3.84 -2.47 -8.21
CA LEU A 48 -2.44 -2.72 -7.86
C LEU A 48 -2.01 -4.14 -8.21
N GLY A 49 -2.90 -5.10 -7.97
CA GLY A 49 -2.75 -6.46 -8.46
C GLY A 49 -2.58 -6.50 -9.97
N ALA A 50 -3.32 -5.66 -10.72
CA ALA A 50 -3.17 -5.57 -12.16
C ALA A 50 -1.78 -5.10 -12.58
N ILE A 51 -1.18 -4.15 -11.84
CA ILE A 51 0.18 -3.65 -12.08
C ILE A 51 1.21 -4.75 -11.80
N ILE A 52 1.09 -5.46 -10.67
CA ILE A 52 1.99 -6.59 -10.33
C ILE A 52 1.86 -7.69 -11.38
N GLY A 53 0.62 -8.03 -11.74
CA GLY A 53 0.32 -9.01 -12.78
C GLY A 53 0.86 -8.57 -14.13
N ALA A 54 0.81 -7.29 -14.49
CA ALA A 54 1.38 -6.79 -15.73
C ALA A 54 2.90 -7.01 -15.79
N ALA A 55 3.60 -6.82 -14.68
CA ALA A 55 5.04 -7.08 -14.59
C ALA A 55 5.40 -8.57 -14.70
N THR A 56 4.46 -9.48 -14.39
CA THR A 56 4.64 -10.94 -14.49
C THR A 56 3.93 -11.56 -15.70
N GLY A 57 3.37 -10.74 -16.60
CA GLY A 57 2.70 -11.19 -17.84
C GLY A 57 1.24 -11.66 -17.65
N SER A 58 0.62 -11.42 -16.50
CA SER A 58 -0.77 -11.78 -16.19
C SER A 58 -1.49 -10.73 -15.36
N PRO A 59 -1.78 -9.54 -15.93
CA PRO A 59 -2.44 -8.43 -15.24
C PRO A 59 -3.82 -8.79 -14.69
N ALA A 60 -4.64 -9.54 -15.42
CA ALA A 60 -5.98 -9.93 -14.96
C ALA A 60 -5.92 -10.83 -13.72
N THR A 61 -4.98 -11.77 -13.67
CA THR A 61 -4.78 -12.67 -12.52
C THR A 61 -4.26 -11.89 -11.32
N GLY A 62 -3.29 -11.00 -11.54
CA GLY A 62 -2.81 -10.12 -10.50
C GLY A 62 -3.93 -9.24 -9.95
N ALA A 63 -4.78 -8.67 -10.82
CA ALA A 63 -5.91 -7.84 -10.43
C ALA A 63 -6.92 -8.61 -9.58
N TRP A 64 -7.25 -9.86 -9.95
CA TRP A 64 -8.16 -10.67 -9.15
C TRP A 64 -7.62 -10.96 -7.75
N ILE A 65 -6.34 -11.32 -7.65
CA ILE A 65 -5.68 -11.62 -6.37
C ILE A 65 -5.61 -10.35 -5.51
N GLY A 66 -5.25 -9.23 -6.14
CA GLY A 66 -5.24 -7.93 -5.52
C GLY A 66 -6.63 -7.52 -5.04
N ALA A 67 -7.68 -7.73 -5.84
CA ALA A 67 -9.05 -7.42 -5.48
C ALA A 67 -9.52 -8.22 -4.28
N ALA A 68 -9.28 -9.53 -4.28
CA ALA A 68 -9.67 -10.41 -3.19
C ALA A 68 -8.95 -10.04 -1.88
N SER A 69 -7.65 -9.75 -1.95
CA SER A 69 -6.86 -9.35 -0.79
C SER A 69 -7.27 -7.98 -0.26
N GLY A 70 -7.44 -7.00 -1.14
CA GLY A 70 -7.91 -5.67 -0.77
C GLY A 70 -9.33 -5.66 -0.20
N ALA A 71 -10.23 -6.52 -0.71
CA ALA A 71 -11.60 -6.64 -0.20
C ALA A 71 -11.65 -7.07 1.27
N LEU A 72 -10.75 -7.98 1.66
CA LEU A 72 -10.73 -8.52 3.01
C LEU A 72 -10.10 -7.54 4.01
N VAL A 73 -9.10 -6.76 3.59
CA VAL A 73 -8.47 -5.70 4.41
C VAL A 73 -9.50 -4.64 4.82
N GLY A 74 -10.43 -4.31 3.92
CA GLY A 74 -11.47 -3.31 4.21
C GLY A 74 -12.68 -3.82 5.00
N ALA A 75 -12.86 -5.14 5.12
CA ALA A 75 -14.02 -5.76 5.77
C ALA A 75 -13.83 -6.00 7.28
N ILE A 76 -12.59 -6.20 7.76
CA ILE A 76 -12.31 -6.61 9.13
C ILE A 76 -11.70 -5.43 9.91
N GLY A 77 -12.52 -4.76 10.71
CA GLY A 77 -12.12 -3.73 11.68
C GLY A 77 -11.28 -4.28 12.83
N GLY A 78 -10.09 -4.80 12.53
CA GLY A 78 -9.10 -5.32 13.47
C GLY A 78 -7.71 -5.37 12.82
N ALA A 79 -7.33 -4.29 12.13
CA ALA A 79 -6.08 -4.24 11.39
C ALA A 79 -4.90 -4.45 12.33
N LEU A 80 -4.06 -5.46 12.05
CA LEU A 80 -2.76 -5.63 12.71
C LEU A 80 -1.90 -4.37 12.57
N TYR A 81 -2.20 -3.53 11.57
CA TYR A 81 -1.50 -2.30 11.27
C TYR A 81 -2.18 -1.09 11.91
N ALA A 82 -1.41 -0.33 12.67
CA ALA A 82 -1.81 0.92 13.30
C ALA A 82 -1.27 2.13 12.51
N GLU A 83 -1.30 3.31 13.13
CA GLU A 83 -0.92 4.62 12.60
C GLU A 83 0.16 4.58 11.51
N HIS A 84 -0.21 5.06 10.31
CA HIS A 84 0.67 5.21 9.17
C HIS A 84 1.15 6.66 9.06
N ARG A 85 2.47 6.85 8.93
CA ARG A 85 3.10 8.15 8.76
C ARG A 85 4.12 8.07 7.64
N ASN A 86 3.91 8.84 6.58
CA ASN A 86 4.87 9.00 5.49
C ASN A 86 5.41 10.45 5.50
N GLN A 87 6.67 10.63 5.90
CA GLN A 87 7.27 11.95 6.12
C GLN A 87 8.44 12.19 5.16
N GLN A 88 8.49 13.38 4.57
CA GLN A 88 9.61 13.77 3.70
C GLN A 88 10.83 14.12 4.57
N MET A 89 11.93 13.39 4.38
CA MET A 89 13.20 13.58 5.09
C MET A 89 14.17 14.46 4.29
N ARG A 90 14.17 14.31 2.97
CA ARG A 90 14.96 15.13 2.04
C ARG A 90 14.06 15.55 0.89
N ASN A 91 14.10 16.83 0.55
CA ASN A 91 13.43 17.32 -0.66
C ASN A 91 14.20 16.87 -1.92
N ALA A 92 13.65 17.18 -3.10
CA ALA A 92 14.23 16.79 -4.38
C ALA A 92 15.70 17.20 -4.54
N ALA A 93 16.07 18.43 -4.18
CA ALA A 93 17.43 18.94 -4.34
C ALA A 93 18.42 18.21 -3.43
N MET A 94 18.11 18.07 -2.14
CA MET A 94 18.97 17.37 -1.17
C MET A 94 19.11 15.88 -1.50
N ALA A 95 18.03 15.24 -1.95
CA ALA A 95 18.06 13.85 -2.37
C ALA A 95 18.89 13.68 -3.65
N ALA A 96 18.71 14.57 -4.65
CA ALA A 96 19.48 14.50 -5.89
C ALA A 96 20.99 14.66 -5.64
N GLU A 97 21.37 15.58 -4.76
CA GLU A 97 22.76 15.76 -4.33
C GLU A 97 23.30 14.50 -3.63
N TYR A 98 22.58 13.98 -2.64
CA TYR A 98 23.00 12.80 -1.88
C TYR A 98 23.23 11.56 -2.78
N TYR A 99 22.39 11.37 -3.80
CA TYR A 99 22.48 10.26 -4.74
C TYR A 99 23.35 10.54 -5.98
N ASN A 100 23.95 11.73 -6.08
CA ASN A 100 24.61 12.21 -7.31
C ASN A 100 23.72 11.98 -8.55
N TYR A 101 22.42 12.26 -8.40
CA TYR A 101 21.41 12.03 -9.40
C TYR A 101 21.45 13.09 -10.50
N THR A 102 21.28 12.64 -11.74
CA THR A 102 21.10 13.52 -12.90
C THR A 102 19.91 13.01 -13.71
N PRO A 103 19.03 13.87 -14.24
CA PRO A 103 17.88 13.46 -15.05
C PRO A 103 18.21 12.49 -16.19
N ALA A 104 19.41 12.58 -16.76
CA ALA A 104 19.89 11.69 -17.82
C ALA A 104 20.02 10.21 -17.41
N ARG A 105 20.05 9.89 -16.11
CA ARG A 105 20.09 8.51 -15.60
C ARG A 105 18.71 7.83 -15.59
N GLY A 106 17.64 8.56 -15.94
CA GLY A 106 16.27 8.08 -15.79
C GLY A 106 15.81 8.13 -14.34
N ALA A 107 14.68 7.49 -14.04
CA ALA A 107 14.11 7.51 -12.69
C ALA A 107 14.90 6.65 -11.69
N LEU A 108 15.04 7.14 -10.46
CA LEU A 108 15.56 6.42 -9.31
C LEU A 108 14.41 6.09 -8.35
N VAL A 109 14.21 4.79 -8.08
CA VAL A 109 13.27 4.29 -7.07
C VAL A 109 14.03 3.31 -6.20
N GLU A 110 14.26 3.65 -4.94
CA GLU A 110 15.13 2.85 -4.08
C GLU A 110 14.63 2.79 -2.63
N VAL A 111 14.65 1.59 -2.03
CA VAL A 111 14.48 1.39 -0.60
C VAL A 111 15.85 1.40 0.08
N ASN A 112 16.23 2.57 0.58
CA ASN A 112 17.51 2.84 1.23
C ASN A 112 17.70 1.99 2.49
N GLU A 113 16.63 1.87 3.28
CA GLU A 113 16.70 1.25 4.59
C GLU A 113 15.33 0.68 5.02
N ALA A 114 15.36 -0.46 5.69
CA ALA A 114 14.19 -1.05 6.34
C ALA A 114 14.55 -1.53 7.74
N ARG A 115 13.73 -1.22 8.74
CA ARG A 115 13.92 -1.60 10.15
C ARG A 115 12.60 -2.02 10.79
N ALA A 116 12.69 -2.89 11.79
CA ALA A 116 11.57 -3.29 12.63
C ALA A 116 11.98 -3.05 14.09
N LEU A 117 11.29 -2.16 14.80
CA LEU A 117 11.66 -1.69 16.12
C LEU A 117 10.48 -1.80 17.10
N PRO A 118 10.65 -2.37 18.30
CA PRO A 118 11.88 -3.00 18.78
C PRO A 118 12.15 -4.32 18.03
N ALA A 119 13.43 -4.69 17.93
CA ALA A 119 13.84 -5.91 17.22
C ALA A 119 13.44 -7.21 17.97
N THR A 120 12.94 -7.10 19.20
CA THR A 120 12.42 -8.22 19.99
C THR A 120 11.14 -7.79 20.69
N VAL A 121 10.09 -8.58 20.54
CA VAL A 121 8.74 -8.34 21.07
C VAL A 121 8.11 -9.62 21.60
N ARG A 122 7.05 -9.47 22.38
CA ARG A 122 6.14 -10.55 22.80
C ARG A 122 4.85 -10.52 21.97
N PRO A 123 4.10 -11.63 21.88
CA PRO A 123 2.77 -11.63 21.29
C PRO A 123 1.89 -10.53 21.90
N GLY A 124 1.13 -9.82 21.05
CA GLY A 124 0.30 -8.68 21.44
C GLY A 124 1.03 -7.33 21.55
N GLN A 125 2.36 -7.29 21.47
CA GLN A 125 3.11 -6.02 21.40
C GLN A 125 3.18 -5.49 19.96
N THR A 126 3.40 -4.19 19.84
CA THR A 126 3.55 -3.51 18.55
C THR A 126 5.02 -3.38 18.16
N VAL A 127 5.31 -3.61 16.88
CA VAL A 127 6.58 -3.36 16.20
C VAL A 127 6.37 -2.23 15.21
N ASP A 128 7.10 -1.14 15.36
CA ASP A 128 7.21 -0.11 14.34
C ASP A 128 8.08 -0.61 13.20
N MET A 129 7.45 -0.76 12.03
CA MET A 129 8.16 -1.02 10.79
C MET A 129 8.49 0.33 10.17
N LEU A 130 9.77 0.54 9.84
CA LEU A 130 10.30 1.76 9.26
C LEU A 130 10.87 1.44 7.89
N MET A 131 10.52 2.23 6.89
CA MET A 131 11.05 2.13 5.54
C MET A 131 11.49 3.52 5.09
N THR A 132 12.78 3.69 4.80
CA THR A 132 13.30 4.91 4.19
C THR A 132 13.53 4.65 2.71
N TYR A 133 12.91 5.44 1.84
CA TYR A 133 12.96 5.25 0.40
C TYR A 133 13.13 6.58 -0.33
N THR A 134 13.68 6.52 -1.53
CA THR A 134 13.91 7.66 -2.40
C THR A 134 13.18 7.46 -3.72
N VAL A 135 12.53 8.53 -4.20
CA VAL A 135 11.97 8.61 -5.54
C VAL A 135 12.49 9.88 -6.20
N LEU A 136 13.18 9.76 -7.32
CA LEU A 136 13.60 10.88 -8.17
C LEU A 136 13.26 10.57 -9.62
N THR A 137 12.53 11.45 -10.29
CA THR A 137 12.22 11.37 -11.72
C THR A 137 12.83 12.55 -12.49
N PRO A 138 13.13 12.40 -13.79
CA PRO A 138 13.68 13.47 -14.63
C PRO A 138 12.79 14.70 -14.68
N GLU A 139 11.46 14.51 -14.71
CA GLU A 139 10.46 15.56 -14.84
C GLU A 139 10.24 16.32 -13.51
N ASN A 140 10.71 15.76 -12.39
CA ASN A 140 10.51 16.31 -11.05
C ASN A 140 9.02 16.57 -10.71
N ALA A 141 8.13 15.83 -11.36
CA ALA A 141 6.69 15.87 -11.13
C ALA A 141 6.31 14.95 -9.96
N PRO A 142 5.16 15.18 -9.30
CA PRO A 142 4.65 14.27 -8.27
C PRO A 142 4.48 12.85 -8.81
N VAL A 143 4.94 11.86 -8.03
CA VAL A 143 4.91 10.44 -8.37
C VAL A 143 3.92 9.72 -7.47
N GLN A 144 3.06 8.90 -8.07
CA GLN A 144 2.23 7.97 -7.31
C GLN A 144 3.08 6.80 -6.83
N VAL A 145 3.11 6.61 -5.52
CA VAL A 145 3.89 5.59 -4.83
C VAL A 145 2.96 4.64 -4.11
N THR A 146 3.16 3.34 -4.31
CA THR A 146 2.51 2.29 -3.52
C THR A 146 3.51 1.72 -2.54
N LEU A 147 3.19 1.82 -1.25
CA LEU A 147 3.97 1.27 -0.16
C LEU A 147 3.34 -0.06 0.26
N TYR A 148 4.12 -1.13 0.27
CA TYR A 148 3.66 -2.48 0.57
C TYR A 148 4.54 -3.12 1.64
N ARG A 149 3.91 -3.78 2.63
CA ARG A 149 4.61 -4.52 3.67
C ARG A 149 3.95 -5.88 3.92
N ASP A 150 4.75 -6.92 3.96
CA ASP A 150 4.33 -8.28 4.31
C ASP A 150 5.16 -8.79 5.48
N VAL A 151 4.50 -9.30 6.51
CA VAL A 151 5.14 -9.96 7.65
C VAL A 151 5.01 -11.46 7.47
N SER A 152 6.10 -12.20 7.57
CA SER A 152 6.09 -13.66 7.43
C SER A 152 7.04 -14.36 8.42
N MET A 153 6.73 -15.61 8.76
CA MET A 153 7.59 -16.50 9.54
C MET A 153 7.81 -17.80 8.78
N GLY A 154 9.06 -18.14 8.51
CA GLY A 154 9.40 -19.32 7.70
C GLY A 154 8.75 -19.31 6.31
N GLY A 155 8.56 -18.11 5.72
CA GLY A 155 7.89 -17.92 4.43
C GLY A 155 6.36 -17.98 4.48
N ARG A 156 5.76 -18.25 5.64
CA ARG A 156 4.30 -18.21 5.82
C ARG A 156 3.86 -16.81 6.24
N PRO A 157 2.90 -16.18 5.55
CA PRO A 157 2.43 -14.85 5.90
C PRO A 157 1.77 -14.85 7.28
N VAL A 158 1.97 -13.76 8.01
CA VAL A 158 1.46 -13.51 9.36
C VAL A 158 0.45 -12.39 9.25
N GLY A 159 -0.81 -12.79 9.09
CA GLY A 159 -1.89 -11.86 8.76
C GLY A 159 -1.83 -11.40 7.30
N GLN A 160 -2.51 -10.29 7.03
CA GLN A 160 -2.56 -9.71 5.68
C GLN A 160 -1.41 -8.73 5.47
N PRO A 161 -0.98 -8.52 4.22
CA PRO A 161 -0.03 -7.46 3.92
C PRO A 161 -0.68 -6.08 4.10
N TYR A 162 0.12 -5.12 4.52
CA TYR A 162 -0.25 -3.70 4.53
C TYR A 162 0.06 -3.06 3.20
N GLN A 163 -0.86 -2.22 2.72
CA GLN A 163 -0.69 -1.50 1.47
C GLN A 163 -1.38 -0.14 1.54
N VAL A 164 -0.69 0.89 1.03
CA VAL A 164 -1.24 2.24 0.92
C VAL A 164 -0.63 2.94 -0.29
N GLN A 165 -1.41 3.85 -0.88
CA GLN A 165 -0.94 4.74 -1.94
C GLN A 165 -0.68 6.14 -1.36
N ALA A 166 0.37 6.78 -1.85
CA ALA A 166 0.69 8.17 -1.58
C ALA A 166 1.10 8.86 -2.89
N THR A 167 0.88 10.17 -2.97
CA THR A 167 1.44 11.00 -4.03
C THR A 167 2.57 11.81 -3.43
N ASN A 168 3.80 11.51 -3.85
CA ASN A 168 5.00 12.13 -3.31
C ASN A 168 5.64 13.05 -4.35
N GLN A 169 6.21 14.16 -3.90
CA GLN A 169 7.19 14.87 -4.70
C GLN A 169 8.48 14.06 -4.79
N ASN A 170 9.38 14.44 -5.69
CA ASN A 170 10.75 13.92 -5.65
C ASN A 170 11.40 14.17 -4.28
N GLY A 171 12.11 13.18 -3.78
CA GLY A 171 12.80 13.26 -2.50
C GLY A 171 12.99 11.91 -1.81
N THR A 172 13.51 11.98 -0.59
CA THR A 172 13.63 10.83 0.31
C THR A 172 12.57 10.94 1.41
N TYR A 173 11.90 9.84 1.68
CA TYR A 173 10.80 9.71 2.63
C TYR A 173 11.10 8.65 3.67
N GLN A 174 10.60 8.84 4.88
CA GLN A 174 10.50 7.81 5.90
C GLN A 174 9.03 7.46 6.11
N ASP A 175 8.69 6.22 5.80
CA ASP A 175 7.40 5.62 6.04
C ASP A 175 7.43 4.77 7.32
N ARG A 176 6.44 4.94 8.19
CA ARG A 176 6.27 4.21 9.44
C ARG A 176 4.86 3.63 9.51
N VAL A 177 4.78 2.36 9.91
CA VAL A 177 3.52 1.71 10.28
C VAL A 177 3.79 0.84 11.50
N GLY A 178 2.90 0.92 12.49
CA GLY A 178 2.92 -0.01 13.62
C GLY A 178 2.29 -1.34 13.23
N PHE A 179 2.88 -2.46 13.64
CA PHE A 179 2.33 -3.81 13.48
C PHE A 179 2.18 -4.50 14.83
N THR A 180 0.95 -4.83 15.21
CA THR A 180 0.64 -5.57 16.42
C THR A 180 0.82 -7.06 16.16
N VAL A 181 1.77 -7.69 16.86
CA VAL A 181 2.01 -9.13 16.75
C VAL A 181 0.78 -9.88 17.25
N PRO A 182 0.23 -10.85 16.48
CA PRO A 182 -0.89 -11.68 16.94
C PRO A 182 -0.60 -12.33 18.30
N ARG A 183 -1.63 -12.47 19.15
CA ARG A 183 -1.45 -13.03 20.51
C ARG A 183 -1.09 -14.52 20.51
N ASP A 184 -1.41 -15.21 19.44
CA ASP A 184 -1.12 -16.61 19.15
C ASP A 184 0.15 -16.80 18.32
N ALA A 185 0.91 -15.73 18.07
CA ALA A 185 2.15 -15.78 17.30
C ALA A 185 3.19 -16.71 17.97
N PRO A 186 3.72 -17.72 17.26
CA PRO A 186 4.81 -18.55 17.77
C PRO A 186 6.12 -17.76 17.95
N PRO A 187 7.04 -18.20 18.82
CA PRO A 187 8.31 -17.54 18.98
C PRO A 187 9.21 -17.84 17.79
N GLY A 188 10.01 -16.88 17.37
CA GLY A 188 10.86 -17.04 16.19
C GLY A 188 11.25 -15.73 15.54
N THR A 189 11.95 -15.84 14.42
CA THR A 189 12.33 -14.68 13.60
C THR A 189 11.27 -14.44 12.53
N TYR A 190 10.77 -13.21 12.50
CA TYR A 190 9.79 -12.72 11.55
C TYR A 190 10.50 -11.82 10.55
N ALA A 191 10.21 -12.06 9.26
CA ALA A 191 10.68 -11.24 8.16
C ALA A 191 9.61 -10.21 7.79
N VAL A 192 10.03 -8.97 7.59
CA VAL A 192 9.20 -7.88 7.09
C VAL A 192 9.71 -7.50 5.71
N ARG A 193 8.98 -7.87 4.67
CA ARG A 193 9.29 -7.46 3.29
C ARG A 193 8.71 -6.07 3.06
N ASN A 194 9.57 -5.07 2.81
CA ASN A 194 9.16 -3.69 2.57
C ASN A 194 9.40 -3.36 1.11
N ARG A 195 8.37 -2.95 0.39
CA ARG A 195 8.43 -2.68 -1.04
C ARG A 195 7.83 -1.32 -1.38
N VAL A 196 8.51 -0.62 -2.27
CA VAL A 196 8.05 0.62 -2.90
C VAL A 196 7.84 0.36 -4.37
N MET A 197 6.67 0.71 -4.88
CA MET A 197 6.32 0.53 -6.28
C MET A 197 5.83 1.86 -6.86
N THR A 198 6.27 2.16 -8.09
CA THR A 198 5.85 3.33 -8.87
C THR A 198 5.66 2.90 -10.32
N ALA A 199 5.15 3.80 -11.17
CA ALA A 199 5.13 3.57 -12.62
C ALA A 199 6.54 3.43 -13.24
N PHE A 200 7.58 3.91 -12.55
CA PHE A 200 8.95 3.95 -13.06
C PHE A 200 9.81 2.77 -12.59
N GLY A 201 9.34 1.98 -11.63
CA GLY A 201 10.12 0.89 -11.05
C GLY A 201 9.65 0.47 -9.67
N THR A 202 10.30 -0.58 -9.17
CA THR A 202 10.04 -1.17 -7.85
C THR A 202 11.35 -1.42 -7.14
N SER A 203 11.37 -1.21 -5.82
CA SER A 203 12.50 -1.55 -4.95
C SER A 203 12.00 -2.21 -3.66
N GLU A 204 12.79 -3.12 -3.10
CA GLU A 204 12.42 -3.93 -1.94
C GLU A 204 13.59 -4.12 -0.99
N ARG A 205 13.30 -4.12 0.32
CA ARG A 205 14.26 -4.50 1.36
C ARG A 205 13.57 -5.22 2.51
N THR A 206 14.23 -6.26 3.03
CA THR A 206 13.71 -7.04 4.17
C THR A 206 14.31 -6.55 5.48
N ALA A 207 13.45 -6.37 6.48
CA ALA A 207 13.84 -6.18 7.88
C ALA A 207 13.42 -7.41 8.70
N TYR A 208 13.94 -7.53 9.92
CA TYR A 208 13.65 -8.66 10.79
C TYR A 208 13.35 -8.20 12.22
N PHE A 209 12.45 -8.90 12.90
CA PHE A 209 12.27 -8.83 14.34
C PHE A 209 12.06 -10.23 14.91
N ARG A 210 12.20 -10.39 16.22
CA ARG A 210 12.05 -11.67 16.93
C ARG A 210 10.87 -11.63 17.88
N VAL A 211 10.07 -12.69 17.89
CA VAL A 211 9.03 -12.92 18.90
C VAL A 211 9.57 -13.87 19.96
N VAL A 212 9.38 -13.52 21.24
CA VAL A 212 9.78 -14.29 22.42
C VAL A 212 8.63 -14.36 23.43
N TYR A 213 8.70 -15.29 24.39
CA TYR A 213 7.74 -15.44 25.49
C TYR A 213 8.24 -14.83 26.80
#